data_AF-A0A973JG72-F1
#
_entry.id   AF-A0A973JG72-F1
#
_cell.length_a   1.000
_cell.length_b   1.000
_cell.length_c   1.000
_cell.angle_alpha   90.00
_cell.angle_beta   90.00
_cell.angle_gamma   90.00
#
_symmetry.space_group_name_H-M   'P 1'
#
loop_
_entity.id
_entity.type
_entity.pdbx_description
1 polymer ?
#
loop_
_entity_poly.entity_id
_entity_poly.type
_entity_poly.pdbx_seq_one_letter_code
_entity_poly.pdbx_strand_id
1 'polypeptide(L)'
;MTIAPFSEPDEHWAPDTIVLAHQMLARTATLVLERDEDGEVVLDTPPDEPAVARTRAPWARGPFGRIATDAPVPRAAGLFALVESGTVRYVGTAERLDRMFGRPGIGEITCKDCADPRNDEVCRLNRRVTAEARLGRAIDLYVLVTDSATAAGSRTSRVLKALMGRRDGARHDTRELEAQLKEATGGAWQLA
;
A
#
# COMPACT_ATOMS: atom_id res chain seq x y z
N MET A 1 32.82 -8.37 -22.51
CA MET A 1 31.83 -8.40 -21.41
C MET A 1 31.23 -7.02 -21.34
N THR A 2 30.05 -6.82 -21.93
CA THR A 2 29.43 -5.50 -22.10
C THR A 2 28.40 -5.33 -20.99
N ILE A 3 28.71 -4.46 -20.03
CA ILE A 3 27.76 -4.04 -18.99
C ILE A 3 26.71 -3.18 -19.71
N ALA A 4 25.46 -3.62 -19.75
CA ALA A 4 24.37 -2.81 -20.28
C ALA A 4 24.25 -1.55 -19.42
N PRO A 5 24.10 -0.36 -20.02
CA PRO A 5 23.91 0.86 -19.26
C PRO A 5 22.62 0.74 -18.43
N PHE A 6 22.73 0.99 -17.13
CA PHE A 6 21.57 1.27 -16.31
C PHE A 6 20.81 2.41 -16.98
N SER A 7 19.56 2.17 -17.38
CA SER A 7 18.62 3.24 -17.68
C SER A 7 18.57 4.12 -16.43
N GLU A 8 18.90 5.40 -16.57
CA GLU A 8 18.74 6.38 -15.49
C GLU A 8 17.33 6.21 -14.94
N PRO A 9 17.16 6.18 -13.60
CA PRO A 9 15.84 6.00 -13.01
C PRO A 9 14.94 7.09 -13.60
N ASP A 10 13.93 6.68 -14.37
CA ASP A 10 12.86 7.57 -14.81
C ASP A 10 12.48 8.40 -13.60
N GLU A 11 12.60 9.72 -13.72
CA GLU A 11 12.39 10.65 -12.63
C GLU A 11 10.96 10.43 -12.11
N HIS A 12 10.86 9.69 -10.98
CA HIS A 12 9.58 9.27 -10.42
C HIS A 12 8.88 10.51 -9.87
N TRP A 13 7.98 11.06 -10.67
CA TRP A 13 7.19 12.21 -10.28
C TRP A 13 5.91 11.77 -9.57
N ALA A 14 5.78 12.18 -8.32
CA ALA A 14 4.58 11.97 -7.51
C ALA A 14 4.24 13.27 -6.74
N PRO A 15 2.99 13.77 -6.81
CA PRO A 15 2.61 14.97 -6.07
C PRO A 15 2.67 14.74 -4.55
N ASP A 16 2.93 15.80 -3.77
CA ASP A 16 2.94 15.70 -2.31
C ASP A 16 1.56 15.37 -1.72
N THR A 17 0.49 15.70 -2.45
CA THR A 17 -0.89 15.49 -2.03
C THR A 17 -1.78 15.13 -3.21
N ILE A 18 -2.79 14.31 -2.95
CA ILE A 18 -3.91 14.05 -3.87
C ILE A 18 -5.23 14.40 -3.19
N VAL A 19 -6.26 14.71 -3.99
CA VAL A 19 -7.61 14.96 -3.50
C VAL A 19 -8.54 13.88 -4.04
N LEU A 20 -9.18 13.12 -3.13
CA LEU A 20 -10.16 12.08 -3.45
C LEU A 20 -11.43 12.32 -2.66
N ALA A 21 -12.58 12.41 -3.33
CA ALA A 21 -13.87 12.69 -2.68
C ALA A 21 -13.81 13.88 -1.70
N HIS A 22 -13.16 14.98 -2.11
CA HIS A 22 -12.90 16.18 -1.28
C HIS A 22 -12.02 15.96 -0.03
N GLN A 23 -11.42 14.79 0.11
CA GLN A 23 -10.44 14.48 1.14
C GLN A 23 -9.04 14.64 0.57
N MET A 24 -8.16 15.30 1.32
CA MET A 24 -6.76 15.46 0.94
C MET A 24 -5.92 14.37 1.61
N LEU A 25 -5.23 13.57 0.81
CA LEU A 25 -4.29 12.56 1.29
C LEU A 25 -2.88 13.04 0.98
N ALA A 26 -1.95 12.88 1.95
CA ALA A 26 -0.55 13.25 1.76
C ALA A 26 0.29 12.05 1.38
N ARG A 27 1.21 12.24 0.43
CA ARG A 27 2.24 11.25 0.09
C ARG A 27 3.08 10.99 1.34
N THR A 28 3.16 9.72 1.72
CA THR A 28 3.79 9.28 2.95
C THR A 28 5.05 8.48 2.69
N ALA A 29 5.00 7.56 1.71
CA ALA A 29 6.11 6.69 1.34
C ALA A 29 5.93 6.16 -0.08
N THR A 30 6.96 5.52 -0.62
CA THR A 30 6.90 4.62 -1.77
C THR A 30 7.08 3.19 -1.28
N LEU A 31 6.28 2.27 -1.81
CA LEU A 31 6.40 0.85 -1.56
C LEU A 31 7.58 0.30 -2.38
N VAL A 32 8.53 -0.32 -1.68
CA VAL A 32 9.74 -0.89 -2.27
C VAL A 32 9.79 -2.39 -1.98
N LEU A 33 10.19 -3.20 -2.95
CA LEU A 33 10.46 -4.60 -2.72
C LEU A 33 11.88 -4.78 -2.18
N GLU A 34 12.04 -5.66 -1.20
CA GLU A 34 13.34 -6.15 -0.76
C GLU A 34 14.03 -6.83 -1.94
N ARG A 35 15.30 -6.48 -2.14
CA ARG A 35 16.16 -7.08 -3.15
C ARG A 35 17.34 -7.76 -2.46
N ASP A 36 17.79 -8.87 -3.02
CA ASP A 36 18.98 -9.57 -2.56
C ASP A 36 20.27 -8.87 -3.04
N GLU A 37 21.42 -9.49 -2.76
CA GLU A 37 22.75 -8.96 -3.13
C GLU A 37 22.96 -8.84 -4.64
N ASP A 38 22.25 -9.65 -5.43
CA ASP A 38 22.27 -9.64 -6.89
C ASP A 38 21.28 -8.60 -7.47
N GLY A 39 20.51 -7.93 -6.60
CA GLY A 39 19.50 -6.96 -6.97
C GLY A 39 18.18 -7.61 -7.41
N GLU A 40 18.03 -8.92 -7.27
CA GLU A 40 16.80 -9.64 -7.60
C GLU A 40 15.77 -9.47 -6.49
N VAL A 41 14.49 -9.43 -6.87
CA VAL A 41 13.40 -9.27 -5.90
C VAL A 41 13.30 -10.53 -5.03
N VAL A 42 13.32 -10.35 -3.71
CA VAL A 42 13.08 -11.43 -2.76
C VAL A 42 11.60 -11.83 -2.80
N LEU A 43 11.34 -13.03 -3.30
CA LEU A 43 10.01 -13.61 -3.42
C LEU A 43 9.85 -14.81 -2.50
N ASP A 44 8.80 -14.81 -1.71
CA ASP A 44 8.31 -16.00 -1.02
C ASP A 44 7.35 -16.73 -1.97
N THR A 45 7.88 -17.73 -2.67
CA THR A 45 7.09 -18.69 -3.46
C THR A 45 7.14 -20.03 -2.74
N PRO A 46 6.00 -20.66 -2.44
CA PRO A 46 6.01 -21.95 -1.76
C PRO A 46 6.70 -22.98 -2.68
N PRO A 47 7.66 -23.77 -2.17
CA PRO A 47 8.13 -24.95 -2.90
C PRO A 47 6.94 -25.90 -3.07
N ASP A 48 6.76 -26.41 -4.29
CA ASP A 48 5.72 -27.33 -4.76
C ASP A 48 4.70 -27.84 -3.70
N GLU A 49 3.46 -27.36 -3.83
CA GLU A 49 2.24 -27.57 -3.02
C GLU A 49 2.25 -28.69 -1.94
N PRO A 50 1.81 -28.39 -0.69
CA PRO A 50 0.83 -29.23 -0.04
C PRO A 50 -0.56 -28.90 -0.62
N ALA A 51 -1.34 -29.94 -0.92
CA ALA A 51 -2.65 -29.98 -1.62
C ALA A 51 -3.77 -29.01 -1.15
N VAL A 52 -3.51 -28.13 -0.20
CA VAL A 52 -4.45 -27.17 0.40
C VAL A 52 -4.69 -25.93 -0.50
N ALA A 53 -3.81 -25.65 -1.46
CA ALA A 53 -3.92 -24.50 -2.38
C ALA A 53 -4.70 -24.79 -3.69
N ARG A 54 -5.21 -26.02 -3.90
CA ARG A 54 -5.89 -26.37 -5.15
C ARG A 54 -7.30 -25.78 -5.29
N THR A 55 -7.90 -25.20 -4.25
CA THR A 55 -9.34 -24.87 -4.27
C THR A 55 -9.75 -23.45 -3.86
N ARG A 56 -8.89 -22.61 -3.25
CA ARG A 56 -9.37 -21.37 -2.58
C ARG A 56 -9.37 -20.10 -3.43
N ALA A 57 -8.30 -19.77 -4.17
CA ALA A 57 -8.29 -18.73 -5.20
C ALA A 57 -6.94 -18.69 -5.96
N PRO A 58 -6.89 -18.24 -7.23
CA PRO A 58 -5.64 -18.18 -8.01
C PRO A 58 -4.54 -17.29 -7.39
N TRP A 59 -4.92 -16.25 -6.64
CA TRP A 59 -3.97 -15.30 -6.06
C TRP A 59 -3.27 -15.81 -4.78
N ALA A 60 -3.78 -16.85 -4.14
CA ALA A 60 -3.18 -17.42 -2.93
C ALA A 60 -1.87 -18.20 -3.21
N ARG A 61 -1.55 -18.43 -4.49
CA ARG A 61 -0.35 -19.15 -4.94
C ARG A 61 0.90 -18.27 -5.03
N GLY A 62 0.78 -16.97 -4.79
CA GLY A 62 1.88 -16.02 -4.96
C GLY A 62 2.17 -15.69 -6.44
N PRO A 63 3.38 -15.22 -6.76
CA PRO A 63 4.48 -14.96 -5.82
C PRO A 63 4.14 -13.80 -4.86
N PHE A 64 4.63 -13.89 -3.62
CA PHE A 64 4.54 -12.80 -2.64
C PHE A 64 5.92 -12.16 -2.47
N GLY A 65 5.96 -10.83 -2.44
CA GLY A 65 7.19 -10.08 -2.25
C GLY A 65 7.31 -9.58 -0.83
N ARG A 66 8.55 -9.36 -0.37
CA ARG A 66 8.79 -8.62 0.88
C ARG A 66 8.73 -7.14 0.59
N ILE A 67 7.66 -6.49 1.05
CA ILE A 67 7.41 -5.07 0.80
C ILE A 67 7.88 -4.25 2.01
N ALA A 68 8.61 -3.19 1.75
CA ALA A 68 8.99 -2.17 2.72
C ALA A 68 8.52 -0.79 2.24
N THR A 69 8.70 0.20 3.09
CA THR A 69 8.45 1.62 2.78
C THR A 69 9.77 2.37 2.88
N ASP A 70 10.00 3.29 1.94
CA ASP A 70 11.19 4.16 1.95
C ASP A 70 11.17 5.22 3.07
N ALA A 71 10.00 5.47 3.66
CA ALA A 71 9.78 6.42 4.73
C ALA A 71 8.84 5.86 5.82
N PRO A 72 8.96 6.34 7.07
CA PRO A 72 8.12 5.87 8.16
C PRO A 72 6.63 6.13 7.94
N VAL A 73 5.81 5.09 8.10
CA VAL A 73 4.34 5.17 8.06
C VAL A 73 3.78 5.58 9.43
N PRO A 74 2.75 6.45 9.50
CA PRO A 74 2.13 6.85 10.76
C PRO A 74 1.61 5.67 11.60
N ARG A 75 1.86 5.71 12.92
CA ARG A 75 1.30 4.77 13.90
C ARG A 75 -0.12 5.17 14.32
N ALA A 76 -1.03 5.23 13.36
CA ALA A 76 -2.40 5.68 13.56
C ALA A 76 -3.37 4.92 12.65
N ALA A 77 -4.67 5.00 12.96
CA ALA A 77 -5.71 4.60 12.03
C ALA A 77 -5.85 5.63 10.90
N GLY A 78 -6.25 5.17 9.73
CA GLY A 78 -6.47 6.08 8.61
C GLY A 78 -6.97 5.39 7.34
N LEU A 79 -7.29 6.23 6.37
CA LEU A 79 -7.48 5.84 4.99
C LEU A 79 -6.14 5.90 4.27
N PHE A 80 -5.95 5.03 3.30
CA PHE A 80 -4.79 5.08 2.43
C PHE A 80 -5.19 4.86 0.98
N ALA A 81 -4.40 5.44 0.09
CA ALA A 81 -4.46 5.17 -1.34
C ALA A 81 -3.10 4.70 -1.84
N LEU A 82 -3.13 3.72 -2.75
CA LEU A 82 -1.94 3.33 -3.51
C LEU A 82 -2.03 3.95 -4.89
N VAL A 83 -0.98 4.65 -5.31
CA VAL A 83 -0.96 5.39 -6.56
C VAL A 83 0.19 4.88 -7.42
N GLU A 84 -0.10 4.59 -8.68
CA GLU A 84 0.87 4.13 -9.66
C GLU A 84 0.82 5.10 -10.85
N SER A 85 1.94 5.74 -11.20
CA SER A 85 2.04 6.70 -12.30
C SER A 85 0.92 7.76 -12.26
N GLY A 86 0.66 8.34 -11.09
CA GLY A 86 -0.38 9.36 -10.89
C GLY A 86 -1.82 8.84 -10.89
N THR A 87 -2.04 7.54 -11.14
CA THR A 87 -3.39 6.94 -11.12
C THR A 87 -3.65 6.28 -9.78
N VAL A 88 -4.75 6.65 -9.12
CA VAL A 88 -5.18 5.95 -7.91
C VAL A 88 -5.57 4.54 -8.28
N ARG A 89 -4.83 3.62 -7.70
CA ARG A 89 -5.04 2.21 -7.73
C ARG A 89 -5.79 1.86 -6.45
N TYR A 90 -5.05 1.74 -5.36
CA TYR A 90 -5.52 1.29 -4.05
C TYR A 90 -6.48 2.30 -3.40
N VAL A 91 -7.60 1.92 -2.79
CA VAL A 91 -8.12 2.64 -1.62
C VAL A 91 -8.56 1.64 -0.56
N GLY A 92 -8.07 1.82 0.66
CA GLY A 92 -8.46 1.02 1.80
C GLY A 92 -8.33 1.77 3.12
N THR A 93 -8.67 1.06 4.19
CA THR A 93 -8.57 1.56 5.56
C THR A 93 -7.73 0.62 6.41
N ALA A 94 -7.09 1.17 7.43
CA ALA A 94 -6.37 0.38 8.42
C ALA A 94 -6.57 0.97 9.81
N GLU A 95 -6.79 0.11 10.80
CA GLU A 95 -6.76 0.51 12.21
C GLU A 95 -5.37 0.97 12.65
N ARG A 96 -4.33 0.44 11.99
CA ARG A 96 -2.93 0.80 12.18
C ARG A 96 -2.17 0.74 10.87
N LEU A 97 -1.91 1.90 10.29
CA LEU A 97 -1.20 2.04 9.01
C LEU A 97 0.22 1.46 9.09
N ASP A 98 0.94 1.71 10.19
CA ASP A 98 2.28 1.17 10.42
C ASP A 98 2.33 -0.37 10.43
N ARG A 99 1.26 -1.01 10.91
CA ARG A 99 1.12 -2.47 10.85
C ARG A 99 0.74 -2.91 9.46
N MET A 100 -0.24 -2.26 8.82
CA MET A 100 -0.66 -2.61 7.46
C MET A 100 0.51 -2.63 6.48
N PHE A 101 1.41 -1.64 6.55
CA PHE A 101 2.57 -1.48 5.67
C PHE A 101 3.90 -1.97 6.28
N GLY A 102 3.85 -2.69 7.39
CA GLY A 102 5.03 -3.19 8.11
C GLY A 102 5.10 -4.71 8.19
N ARG A 103 5.93 -5.21 9.11
CA ARG A 103 6.03 -6.62 9.51
C ARG A 103 5.38 -6.80 10.90
N PRO A 104 4.31 -7.61 11.06
CA PRO A 104 3.51 -8.27 10.02
C PRO A 104 2.57 -7.29 9.30
N GLY A 105 2.11 -7.60 8.08
CA GLY A 105 1.25 -6.74 7.26
C GLY A 105 1.34 -7.13 5.78
N ILE A 106 1.11 -6.19 4.86
CA ILE A 106 1.43 -6.43 3.44
C ILE A 106 2.94 -6.58 3.21
N GLY A 107 3.78 -6.19 4.18
CA GLY A 107 5.22 -6.25 4.06
C GLY A 107 5.81 -7.65 4.06
N GLU A 108 5.09 -8.62 4.61
CA GLU A 108 5.52 -10.01 4.71
C GLU A 108 4.27 -10.89 4.74
N ILE A 109 4.01 -11.57 3.62
CA ILE A 109 2.88 -12.49 3.46
C ILE A 109 3.41 -13.88 3.13
N THR A 110 2.99 -14.85 3.93
CA THR A 110 3.26 -16.26 3.69
C THR A 110 2.05 -16.93 3.06
N CYS A 111 2.26 -18.08 2.42
CA CYS A 111 1.15 -18.85 1.85
C CYS A 111 0.15 -19.34 2.90
N LYS A 112 0.59 -19.50 4.16
CA LYS A 112 -0.30 -19.87 5.27
C LYS A 112 -1.27 -18.76 5.58
N ASP A 113 -0.86 -17.49 5.45
CA ASP A 113 -1.74 -16.34 5.69
C ASP A 113 -2.90 -16.34 4.70
N CYS A 114 -2.64 -16.71 3.45
CA CYS A 114 -3.67 -16.80 2.40
C CYS A 114 -4.60 -18.02 2.53
N ALA A 115 -4.40 -18.86 3.55
CA ALA A 115 -5.38 -19.87 3.94
C ALA A 115 -6.49 -19.31 4.83
N ASP A 116 -6.36 -18.10 5.40
CA ASP A 116 -7.42 -17.44 6.18
C ASP A 116 -8.15 -16.39 5.32
N PRO A 117 -9.48 -16.49 5.12
CA PRO A 117 -10.28 -15.49 4.39
C PRO A 117 -10.12 -14.06 4.89
N ARG A 118 -9.75 -13.88 6.16
CA ARG A 118 -9.53 -12.56 6.75
C ARG A 118 -8.30 -11.85 6.16
N ASN A 119 -7.38 -12.60 5.58
CA ASN A 119 -6.16 -12.09 4.95
C ASN A 119 -6.27 -12.02 3.42
N ASP A 120 -7.40 -12.40 2.81
CA ASP A 120 -7.59 -12.42 1.36
C ASP A 120 -7.19 -11.10 0.71
N GLU A 121 -7.64 -9.98 1.29
CA GLU A 121 -7.36 -8.65 0.77
C GLU A 121 -5.88 -8.29 0.86
N VAL A 122 -5.24 -8.59 1.99
CA VAL A 122 -3.81 -8.34 2.23
C VAL A 122 -2.94 -9.16 1.28
N CYS A 123 -3.28 -10.44 1.07
CA CYS A 123 -2.62 -11.32 0.11
C CYS A 123 -2.75 -10.81 -1.33
N ARG A 124 -3.95 -10.39 -1.75
CA ARG A 124 -4.17 -9.81 -3.08
C ARG A 124 -3.36 -8.52 -3.26
N LEU A 125 -3.35 -7.66 -2.26
CA LEU A 125 -2.63 -6.40 -2.28
C LEU A 125 -1.12 -6.61 -2.39
N ASN A 126 -0.55 -7.50 -1.57
CA ASN A 126 0.87 -7.85 -1.65
C ASN A 126 1.22 -8.39 -3.05
N ARG A 127 0.47 -9.37 -3.57
CA ARG A 127 0.73 -9.95 -4.89
C ARG A 127 0.70 -8.90 -6.00
N ARG A 128 -0.23 -7.94 -5.92
CA ARG A 128 -0.36 -6.85 -6.89
C ARG A 128 0.83 -5.90 -6.81
N VAL A 129 1.17 -5.41 -5.61
CA VAL A 129 2.33 -4.54 -5.40
C VAL A 129 3.60 -5.24 -5.89
N THR A 130 3.72 -6.53 -5.59
CA THR A 130 4.84 -7.37 -6.04
C THR A 130 4.91 -7.45 -7.57
N ALA A 131 3.78 -7.67 -8.24
CA ALA A 131 3.71 -7.74 -9.70
C ALA A 131 4.14 -6.43 -10.37
N GLU A 132 3.67 -5.28 -9.87
CA GLU A 132 4.03 -3.97 -10.45
C GLU A 132 5.49 -3.59 -10.18
N ALA A 133 5.98 -3.82 -8.96
CA ALA A 133 7.38 -3.52 -8.66
C ALA A 133 8.36 -4.44 -9.40
N ARG A 134 7.96 -5.67 -9.76
CA ARG A 134 8.72 -6.51 -10.71
C ARG A 134 8.79 -5.94 -12.13
N LEU A 135 7.82 -5.14 -12.53
CA LEU A 135 7.83 -4.38 -13.78
C LEU A 135 8.61 -3.07 -13.66
N GLY A 136 9.29 -2.82 -12.53
CA GLY A 136 10.03 -1.60 -12.27
C GLY A 136 9.15 -0.39 -11.93
N ARG A 137 7.85 -0.59 -11.68
CA ARG A 137 6.93 0.50 -11.40
C ARG A 137 6.90 0.83 -9.92
N ALA A 138 6.99 2.12 -9.61
CA ALA A 138 6.85 2.63 -8.26
C ALA A 138 5.37 2.73 -7.86
N ILE A 139 5.08 2.40 -6.61
CA ILE A 139 3.77 2.56 -6.01
C ILE A 139 3.89 3.50 -4.82
N ASP A 140 3.26 4.67 -4.90
CA ASP A 140 3.23 5.64 -3.83
C ASP A 140 2.08 5.36 -2.86
N LEU A 141 2.36 5.53 -1.59
CA LEU A 141 1.41 5.46 -0.49
C LEU A 141 0.99 6.88 -0.08
N TYR A 142 -0.29 7.17 -0.25
CA TYR A 142 -0.92 8.39 0.24
C TYR A 142 -1.82 8.08 1.42
N VAL A 143 -1.80 8.91 2.46
CA VAL A 143 -2.48 8.65 3.73
C VAL A 143 -3.32 9.84 4.17
N LEU A 144 -4.50 9.54 4.71
CA LEU A 144 -5.30 10.41 5.54
C LEU A 144 -5.46 9.77 6.93
N VAL A 145 -4.82 10.36 7.93
CA VAL A 145 -4.96 9.90 9.33
C VAL A 145 -6.33 10.33 9.86
N THR A 146 -7.11 9.37 10.36
CA THR A 146 -8.46 9.62 10.89
C THR A 146 -8.49 9.70 12.41
N ASP A 147 -7.52 9.11 13.09
CA ASP A 147 -7.47 9.13 14.55
C ASP A 147 -6.77 10.40 15.07
N SER A 148 -7.50 11.18 15.86
CA SER A 148 -7.04 12.46 16.40
C SER A 148 -6.05 12.28 17.56
N ALA A 149 -6.04 11.11 18.21
CA ALA A 149 -5.31 10.89 19.46
C ALA A 149 -3.79 10.78 19.29
N THR A 150 -3.29 10.37 18.11
CA THR A 150 -1.86 10.06 17.87
C THR A 150 -1.17 11.03 16.91
N ALA A 151 -1.90 11.98 16.31
CA ALA A 151 -1.35 12.97 15.39
C ALA A 151 -0.47 14.04 16.06
N ALA A 152 -0.18 13.97 17.37
CA ALA A 152 0.57 15.02 18.08
C ALA A 152 2.11 14.90 18.01
N GLY A 153 2.67 13.79 17.53
CA GLY A 153 4.10 13.49 17.71
C GLY A 153 5.03 13.63 16.49
N SER A 154 4.52 13.71 15.26
CA SER A 154 5.37 13.66 14.05
C SER A 154 5.54 15.04 13.40
N ARG A 155 6.74 15.40 12.92
CA ARG A 155 6.96 16.63 12.11
C ARG A 155 6.07 16.63 10.86
N THR A 156 5.82 15.45 10.28
CA THR A 156 4.89 15.25 9.16
C THR A 156 3.47 15.62 9.55
N SER A 157 3.08 15.41 10.81
CA SER A 157 1.73 15.75 11.28
C SER A 157 1.49 17.25 11.40
N ARG A 158 2.54 18.08 11.59
CA ARG A 158 2.37 19.55 11.60
C ARG A 158 2.10 20.10 10.21
N VAL A 159 2.77 19.55 9.19
CA VAL A 159 2.53 19.90 7.79
C VAL A 159 1.16 19.39 7.35
N LEU A 160 0.80 18.14 7.68
CA LEU A 160 -0.54 17.60 7.47
C LEU A 160 -1.62 18.42 8.19
N LYS A 161 -1.42 18.81 9.45
CA LYS A 161 -2.38 19.62 10.22
C LYS A 161 -2.48 21.06 9.72
N ALA A 162 -1.41 21.61 9.14
CA ALA A 162 -1.41 22.92 8.51
C ALA A 162 -2.07 22.91 7.12
N LEU A 163 -1.87 21.85 6.34
CA LEU A 163 -2.50 21.65 5.03
C LEU A 163 -3.98 21.29 5.18
N MET A 164 -4.34 20.39 6.10
CA MET A 164 -5.71 19.92 6.35
C MET A 164 -6.53 20.93 7.18
N GLY A 165 -6.48 22.21 6.84
CA GLY A 165 -7.15 23.32 7.54
C GLY A 165 -8.46 22.87 8.19
N ARG A 166 -8.58 23.12 9.51
CA ARG A 166 -9.69 22.72 10.39
C ARG A 166 -11.02 22.66 9.63
N ARG A 167 -11.41 21.47 9.16
CA ARG A 167 -12.80 21.18 8.82
C ARG A 167 -13.41 20.52 10.04
N ASP A 168 -14.43 21.18 10.56
CA ASP A 168 -15.07 20.92 11.84
C ASP A 168 -15.41 19.45 12.06
N GLY A 169 -14.91 18.89 13.17
CA GLY A 169 -15.65 18.13 14.20
C GLY A 169 -16.55 16.94 13.84
N ALA A 170 -16.90 16.71 12.59
CA ALA A 170 -17.66 15.55 12.15
C ALA A 170 -16.71 14.36 12.17
N ARG A 171 -16.88 13.48 13.17
CA ARG A 171 -16.37 12.11 13.10
C ARG A 171 -17.09 11.44 11.94
N HIS A 172 -16.55 11.59 10.75
CA HIS A 172 -16.98 10.79 9.61
C HIS A 172 -16.61 9.33 9.90
N ASP A 173 -17.56 8.43 9.68
CA ASP A 173 -17.29 7.00 9.74
C ASP A 173 -16.21 6.70 8.69
N THR A 174 -15.10 6.08 9.13
CA THR A 174 -13.98 5.75 8.26
C THR A 174 -14.41 4.81 7.12
N ARG A 175 -15.44 3.98 7.35
CA ARG A 175 -16.03 3.12 6.30
C ARG A 175 -16.83 3.91 5.27
N GLU A 176 -17.54 4.95 5.70
CA GLU A 176 -18.27 5.82 4.78
C GLU A 176 -17.31 6.59 3.87
N LEU A 177 -16.23 7.13 4.45
CA LEU A 177 -15.16 7.76 3.68
C LEU A 177 -14.51 6.78 2.70
N GLU A 178 -14.24 5.55 3.13
CA GLU A 178 -13.69 4.52 2.25
C GLU A 178 -14.62 4.24 1.06
N ALA A 179 -15.93 4.11 1.30
CA ALA A 179 -16.92 3.91 0.25
C ALA A 179 -16.95 5.10 -0.72
N GLN A 180 -16.96 6.34 -0.23
CA GLN A 180 -16.93 7.55 -1.05
C GLN A 180 -15.66 7.63 -1.92
N LEU A 181 -14.49 7.30 -1.35
CA LEU A 181 -13.24 7.30 -2.11
C LEU A 181 -13.21 6.16 -3.14
N LYS A 182 -13.72 4.97 -2.80
CA LYS A 182 -13.86 3.85 -3.75
C LYS A 182 -14.78 4.23 -4.90
N GLU A 183 -15.90 4.89 -4.63
CA GLU A 183 -16.82 5.39 -5.66
C GLU A 183 -16.15 6.46 -6.54
N ALA A 184 -15.49 7.45 -5.94
CA ALA A 184 -14.81 8.54 -6.66
C ALA A 184 -13.69 8.06 -7.58
N THR A 185 -13.13 6.89 -7.29
CA THR A 185 -12.06 6.28 -8.08
C THR A 185 -12.59 5.25 -9.09
N GLY A 186 -13.92 5.19 -9.30
CA GLY A 186 -14.56 4.28 -10.25
C GLY A 186 -14.59 2.83 -9.80
N GLY A 187 -14.54 2.59 -8.48
CA GLY A 187 -14.44 1.26 -7.88
C GLY A 187 -13.03 0.68 -8.00
N ALA A 188 -12.00 1.49 -7.72
CA ALA A 188 -10.64 1.42 -8.29
C ALA A 188 -9.86 0.11 -8.28
N TRP A 189 -10.38 -1.00 -7.73
CA TRP A 189 -10.08 -2.32 -8.27
C TRP A 189 -11.28 -3.26 -8.22
N GLN A 190 -11.75 -3.68 -9.40
CA GLN A 190 -12.25 -5.05 -9.51
C GLN A 190 -11.03 -5.97 -9.39
N LEU A 191 -10.90 -6.61 -8.23
CA LEU A 191 -9.95 -7.70 -7.99
C LEU A 191 -10.36 -8.88 -8.88
N ALA A 192 -10.01 -8.84 -10.17
CA ALA A 192 -10.19 -9.96 -11.10
C ALA A 192 -9.24 -11.12 -10.76
#